data_AF-A0A356MSI2-F1
#
_entry.id   AF-A0A356MSI2-F1
#
_cell.length_a   1.000
_cell.length_b   1.000
_cell.length_c   1.000
_cell.angle_alpha   90.00
_cell.angle_beta   90.00
_cell.angle_gamma   90.00
#
_symmetry.space_group_name_H-M   'P 1'
#
loop_
_entity.id
_entity.type
_entity.pdbx_description
1 polymer ?
#
loop_
_entity_poly.entity_id
_entity_poly.type
_entity_poly.pdbx_seq_one_letter_code
_entity_poly.pdbx_strand_id
1 'polypeptide(L)'
;MPVQQRIKFVVNAIQWILFIEHDPLQSSINRCKTLIYDFVRRSRDSQTASMRANFRNLAKAQMVKMQQLEKKRDSLLIHALGGLAAGGFLIGWAILAVIL
;
A
#
# COMPACT_ATOMS: atom_id res chain seq x y z
N MET A 1 -9.97 -20.53 3.22
CA MET A 1 -9.56 -19.94 1.92
C MET A 1 -9.14 -21.05 0.97
N PRO A 2 -9.85 -21.24 -0.16
CA PRO A 2 -9.49 -22.23 -1.19
C PRO A 2 -8.09 -21.99 -1.77
N VAL A 3 -7.40 -23.06 -2.14
CA VAL A 3 -6.00 -23.06 -2.59
C VAL A 3 -5.75 -22.12 -3.78
N GLN A 4 -6.70 -22.05 -4.72
CA GLN A 4 -6.62 -21.16 -5.88
C GLN A 4 -6.58 -19.66 -5.50
N GLN A 5 -7.31 -19.25 -4.45
CA GLN A 5 -7.26 -17.88 -3.96
C GLN A 5 -5.92 -17.56 -3.31
N ARG A 6 -5.32 -18.52 -2.60
CA ARG A 6 -3.99 -18.36 -2.00
C ARG A 6 -2.92 -18.19 -3.08
N ILE A 7 -2.96 -19.00 -4.14
CA ILE A 7 -2.01 -18.91 -5.27
C ILE A 7 -2.14 -17.55 -5.98
N LYS A 8 -3.36 -17.10 -6.28
CA LYS A 8 -3.59 -15.75 -6.84
C LYS A 8 -3.05 -14.63 -5.95
N PHE A 9 -3.22 -14.78 -4.64
CA PHE A 9 -2.74 -13.79 -3.67
C PHE A 9 -1.20 -13.73 -3.65
N VAL A 10 -0.53 -14.89 -3.69
CA VAL A 10 0.94 -14.98 -3.75
C VAL A 10 1.46 -14.43 -5.08
N VAL A 11 0.84 -14.77 -6.21
CA VAL A 11 1.23 -14.25 -7.53
C VAL A 11 1.09 -12.73 -7.59
N ASN A 12 -0.03 -12.18 -7.12
CA ASN A 12 -0.20 -10.73 -7.05
C ASN A 12 0.80 -10.07 -6.10
N ALA A 13 1.15 -10.71 -4.98
CA ALA A 13 2.17 -10.20 -4.06
C ALA A 13 3.56 -10.20 -4.72
N ILE A 14 3.93 -11.25 -5.46
CA ILE A 14 5.20 -11.31 -6.20
C ILE A 14 5.23 -10.26 -7.31
N GLN A 15 4.16 -10.14 -8.09
CA GLN A 15 4.04 -9.10 -9.12
C GLN A 15 4.17 -7.70 -8.53
N TRP A 16 3.60 -7.47 -7.36
CA TRP A 16 3.72 -6.19 -6.67
C TRP A 16 5.16 -5.90 -6.18
N ILE A 17 5.88 -6.88 -5.63
CA ILE A 17 7.29 -6.72 -5.23
C ILE A 17 8.16 -6.39 -6.44
N LEU A 18 7.90 -7.06 -7.58
CA LEU A 18 8.71 -6.94 -8.79
C LEU A 18 8.32 -5.75 -9.66
N PHE A 19 7.06 -5.29 -9.61
CA PHE A 19 6.52 -4.23 -10.47
C PHE A 19 5.68 -3.24 -9.66
N ILE A 20 6.20 -2.02 -9.53
CA ILE A 20 5.53 -0.88 -8.85
C ILE A 20 4.14 -0.58 -9.44
N GLU A 21 3.92 -0.85 -10.72
CA GLU A 21 2.62 -0.66 -11.40
C GLU A 21 1.50 -1.53 -10.82
N HIS A 22 1.85 -2.63 -10.13
CA HIS A 22 0.88 -3.54 -9.53
C HIS A 22 0.59 -3.22 -8.06
N ASP A 23 1.07 -2.07 -7.54
CA ASP A 23 0.76 -1.64 -6.17
C ASP A 23 -0.75 -1.36 -6.01
N PRO A 24 -1.49 -2.23 -5.28
CA PRO A 24 -2.94 -2.09 -5.13
C PRO A 24 -3.32 -0.86 -4.29
N LEU A 25 -2.37 -0.27 -3.55
CA LEU A 25 -2.60 0.87 -2.68
C LEU A 25 -2.25 2.19 -3.37
N GLN A 26 -1.43 2.17 -4.42
CA GLN A 26 -0.92 3.38 -5.10
C GLN A 26 -2.06 4.26 -5.66
N SER A 27 -3.06 3.67 -6.32
CA SER A 27 -4.23 4.42 -6.82
C SER A 27 -5.02 5.07 -5.68
N SER A 28 -5.17 4.36 -4.55
CA SER A 28 -5.85 4.89 -3.36
C SER A 28 -5.07 6.01 -2.68
N ILE A 29 -3.74 5.89 -2.60
CA ILE A 29 -2.84 6.92 -2.09
C ILE A 29 -2.89 8.17 -2.97
N ASN A 30 -2.81 8.01 -4.30
CA ASN A 30 -2.91 9.12 -5.25
C ASN A 30 -4.25 9.85 -5.12
N ARG A 31 -5.36 9.11 -5.00
CA ARG A 31 -6.68 9.71 -4.76
C ARG A 31 -6.72 10.50 -3.45
N CYS A 32 -6.11 10.00 -2.38
CA CYS A 32 -6.01 10.74 -1.12
C CYS A 32 -5.20 12.04 -1.30
N LYS A 33 -4.06 12.00 -2.00
CA LYS A 33 -3.25 13.19 -2.30
C LYS A 33 -4.03 14.25 -3.08
N THR A 34 -4.77 13.84 -4.12
CA THR A 34 -5.62 14.75 -4.89
C THR A 34 -6.69 15.39 -4.00
N LEU A 35 -7.37 14.61 -3.17
CA LEU A 35 -8.40 15.13 -2.25
C LEU A 35 -7.81 16.08 -1.20
N ILE A 36 -6.63 15.78 -0.65
CA ILE A 36 -5.93 16.69 0.28
C ILE A 36 -5.65 18.02 -0.42
N TYR A 37 -5.09 17.99 -1.63
CA TYR A 37 -4.81 19.19 -2.40
C TYR A 37 -6.07 20.02 -2.66
N ASP A 38 -7.16 19.35 -3.09
CA ASP A 38 -8.44 20.01 -3.36
C ASP A 38 -9.05 20.62 -2.09
N PHE A 39 -9.01 19.93 -0.95
CA PHE A 39 -9.52 20.48 0.30
C PHE A 39 -8.67 21.64 0.80
N VAL A 40 -7.35 21.57 0.68
CA VAL A 40 -6.46 22.69 1.03
C VAL A 40 -6.73 23.91 0.13
N ARG A 41 -6.90 23.68 -1.18
CA ARG A 41 -7.27 24.72 -2.13
C ARG A 41 -8.61 25.36 -1.77
N ARG A 42 -9.66 24.56 -1.56
CA ARG A 42 -11.00 25.04 -1.16
C ARG A 42 -10.98 25.75 0.19
N SER A 43 -10.13 25.32 1.12
CA SER A 43 -9.93 26.00 2.41
C SER A 43 -9.37 27.42 2.21
N ARG A 44 -8.40 27.58 1.30
CA ARG A 44 -7.83 28.89 0.97
C ARG A 44 -8.86 29.81 0.30
N ASP A 45 -9.63 29.27 -0.63
CA ASP A 45 -10.60 30.02 -1.43
C ASP A 45 -11.92 30.30 -0.65
N SER A 46 -12.11 29.66 0.50
CA SER A 46 -13.31 29.84 1.34
C SER A 46 -13.37 31.22 2.01
N GLN A 47 -14.56 31.83 1.96
CA GLN A 47 -14.85 33.16 2.49
C GLN A 47 -15.11 33.18 3.99
N THR A 48 -15.56 32.06 4.58
CA THR A 48 -15.92 31.97 6.00
C THR A 48 -14.92 31.12 6.79
N ALA A 49 -14.66 31.53 8.04
CA ALA A 49 -13.77 30.80 8.93
C ALA A 49 -14.26 29.37 9.23
N SER A 50 -15.57 29.17 9.31
CA SER A 50 -16.19 27.85 9.50
C SER A 50 -15.92 26.90 8.34
N MET A 51 -16.14 27.33 7.08
CA MET A 51 -15.82 26.51 5.91
C MET A 51 -14.33 26.22 5.81
N ARG A 52 -13.49 27.21 6.10
CA ARG A 52 -12.02 27.04 6.12
C ARG A 52 -11.58 25.95 7.08
N ALA A 53 -12.14 25.96 8.30
CA ALA A 53 -11.86 24.95 9.32
C ALA A 53 -12.38 23.56 8.90
N ASN A 54 -13.57 23.50 8.30
CA ASN A 54 -14.15 22.23 7.86
C ASN A 54 -13.32 21.57 6.75
N PHE A 55 -12.89 22.34 5.74
CA PHE A 55 -12.00 21.82 4.70
C PHE A 55 -10.63 21.40 5.24
N ARG A 56 -10.08 22.12 6.23
CA ARG A 56 -8.84 21.68 6.90
C ARG A 56 -9.01 20.36 7.64
N ASN A 57 -10.15 20.15 8.30
CA ASN A 57 -10.45 18.89 8.98
C ASN A 57 -10.60 17.74 7.98
N LEU A 58 -11.26 17.97 6.84
CA LEU A 58 -11.36 17.00 5.75
C LEU A 58 -9.98 16.65 5.16
N ALA A 59 -9.11 17.66 4.95
CA ALA A 59 -7.74 17.44 4.51
C ALA A 59 -6.94 16.59 5.54
N LYS A 60 -7.06 16.90 6.83
CA LYS A 60 -6.43 16.11 7.90
C LYS A 60 -6.93 14.66 7.91
N ALA A 61 -8.24 14.43 7.77
CA ALA A 61 -8.80 13.09 7.72
C ALA A 61 -8.26 12.27 6.54
N GLN A 62 -8.16 12.87 5.35
CA GLN A 62 -7.55 12.19 4.20
C GLN A 62 -6.05 11.95 4.40
N MET A 63 -5.34 12.85 5.07
CA MET A 63 -3.92 12.67 5.40
C MET A 63 -3.71 11.48 6.35
N VAL A 64 -4.54 11.34 7.39
CA VAL A 64 -4.51 10.17 8.30
C VAL A 64 -4.80 8.88 7.53
N LYS A 65 -5.79 8.90 6.64
CA LYS A 65 -6.12 7.73 5.79
C LYS A 65 -4.95 7.35 4.87
N MET A 66 -4.28 8.34 4.26
CA MET A 66 -3.11 8.11 3.43
C MET A 66 -1.98 7.47 4.23
N GLN A 67 -1.67 7.97 5.44
CA GLN A 67 -0.65 7.39 6.31
C GLN A 67 -0.98 5.95 6.72
N GLN A 68 -2.24 5.62 6.95
CA GLN A 68 -2.66 4.24 7.22
C GLN A 68 -2.42 3.31 6.02
N LEU A 69 -2.71 3.80 4.80
CA LEU A 69 -2.43 3.05 3.57
C LEU A 69 -0.93 2.85 3.36
N GLU A 70 -0.11 3.88 3.60
CA GLU A 70 1.35 3.78 3.54
C GLU A 70 1.90 2.78 4.57
N LYS A 71 1.46 2.84 5.82
CA LYS A 71 1.83 1.83 6.84
C LYS A 71 1.44 0.41 6.43
N LYS A 72 0.26 0.25 5.83
CA LYS A 72 -0.20 -1.06 5.34
C LYS A 72 0.66 -1.55 4.18
N ARG A 73 1.07 -0.65 3.28
CA ARG A 73 2.00 -0.93 2.18
C ARG A 73 3.34 -1.43 2.74
N ASP A 74 3.91 -0.73 3.70
CA ASP A 74 5.20 -1.09 4.28
C ASP A 74 5.12 -2.44 5.02
N SER A 75 4.04 -2.68 5.76
CA SER A 75 3.79 -3.97 6.41
C SER A 75 3.70 -5.11 5.41
N LEU A 76 2.97 -4.91 4.30
CA LEU A 76 2.86 -5.90 3.24
C LEU A 76 4.23 -6.16 2.58
N LEU A 77 5.07 -5.13 2.39
CA LEU A 77 6.41 -5.28 1.80
C LEU A 77 7.31 -6.12 2.70
N ILE A 78 7.25 -5.90 4.02
CA ILE A 78 8.01 -6.69 5.00
C ILE A 78 7.59 -8.17 4.96
N HIS A 79 6.28 -8.45 4.91
CA HIS A 79 5.79 -9.83 4.79
C HIS A 79 6.21 -10.48 3.47
N ALA A 80 6.16 -9.73 2.38
CA ALA A 80 6.62 -10.13 1.08
C ALA A 80 8.12 -10.50 1.08
N LEU A 81 8.97 -9.63 1.65
CA LEU A 81 10.41 -9.89 1.78
C LEU A 81 10.68 -11.12 2.66
N GLY A 82 9.99 -11.25 3.79
CA GLY A 82 10.13 -12.39 4.69
C GLY A 82 9.74 -13.71 4.02
N GLY A 83 8.64 -13.72 3.25
CA GLY A 83 8.21 -14.87 2.46
C GLY A 83 9.22 -15.25 1.36
N LEU A 84 9.84 -14.25 0.72
CA LEU A 84 10.84 -14.45 -0.33
C LEU A 84 12.14 -15.03 0.26
N ALA A 85 12.57 -14.55 1.43
CA ALA A 85 13.73 -15.11 2.13
C ALA A 85 13.49 -16.56 2.57
N ALA A 86 12.33 -16.87 3.13
CA ALA A 86 11.96 -18.24 3.52
C ALA A 86 11.85 -19.18 2.31
N GLY A 87 11.25 -18.71 1.22
CA GLY A 87 11.16 -19.46 -0.04
C GLY A 87 12.53 -19.72 -0.66
N GLY A 88 13.40 -18.71 -0.71
CA GLY A 88 14.78 -18.84 -1.19
C GLY A 88 15.61 -19.81 -0.35
N PHE A 89 15.44 -19.79 0.98
CA PHE A 89 16.07 -20.74 1.88
C PHE A 89 15.63 -22.18 1.60
N LEU A 90 14.33 -22.42 1.44
CA LEU A 90 13.80 -23.76 1.10
C LEU A 90 14.30 -24.25 -0.26
N ILE A 91 14.40 -23.38 -1.26
CA ILE A 91 14.95 -23.72 -2.58
C ILE A 91 16.45 -24.06 -2.45
N GLY A 92 17.22 -23.27 -1.69
CA GLY A 92 18.63 -23.54 -1.44
C GLY A 92 18.86 -24.90 -0.76
N TRP A 93 18.03 -25.24 0.23
CA TRP A 93 18.06 -26.56 0.87
C TRP A 93 17.63 -27.69 -0.05
N ALA A 94 16.61 -27.49 -0.90
CA ALA A 94 16.19 -28.47 -1.88
C ALA A 94 17.29 -28.75 -2.91
N ILE A 95 18.01 -27.73 -3.37
CA ILE A 95 19.16 -27.89 -4.27
C ILE A 95 20.30 -28.63 -3.57
N LEU A 96 20.61 -28.26 -2.31
CA LEU A 96 21.63 -28.94 -1.52
C LEU A 96 21.30 -30.43 -1.34
N ALA A 97 20.03 -30.77 -1.08
CA ALA A 97 19.56 -32.14 -0.93
C ALA A 97 19.53 -32.95 -2.24
N VAL A 98 19.62 -32.31 -3.41
CA VAL A 98 19.71 -32.98 -4.72
C VAL A 98 21.17 -33.21 -5.12
N ILE A 99 22.09 -32.36 -4.67
CA ILE A 99 23.52 -32.47 -4.95
C ILE A 99 24.21 -33.43 -3.96
N LEU A 100 23.70 -33.54 -2.73
CA LEU A 100 24.14 -34.51 -1.72
C LEU A 100 23.55 -35.90 -1.96
#